data_AF-A0AA96UEI9-F1
#
_entry.id   AF-A0AA96UEI9-F1
#
_cell.length_a   1.000
_cell.length_b   1.000
_cell.length_c   1.000
_cell.angle_alpha   90.00
_cell.angle_beta   90.00
_cell.angle_gamma   90.00
#
_symmetry.space_group_name_H-M   'P 1'
#
loop_
_entity.id
_entity.type
_entity.pdbx_description
1 polymer ?
#
loop_
_entity_poly.entity_id
_entity_poly.type
_entity_poly.pdbx_seq_one_letter_code
_entity_poly.pdbx_strand_id
1 'polypeptide(L)'
;MEPTLNAGTVRTQPRFPADVAAALKQAGWHPGRWEIRQAELWADALVAYGGPLEPQHAVFPAAIEAWAEFGGLAFDVPGPGDTLARTPFLLDPRCGLHAPRTLTDLGRALDTRLAPLGEELYGQALLAIDEQGRVYSLDHTGEWFLGDSVDRAIGTLVLGRAPHRLRTAQD
;
A
#
# COMPACT_ATOMS: atom_id res chain seq x y z
N MET A 1 9.72 -25.18 50.53
CA MET A 1 9.32 -23.75 50.50
C MET A 1 10.34 -23.06 49.62
N GLU A 2 9.97 -22.77 48.36
CA GLU A 2 10.69 -22.02 47.29
C GLU A 2 10.08 -22.47 45.93
N PRO A 3 10.03 -21.62 44.89
CA PRO A 3 8.81 -20.88 44.58
C PRO A 3 8.19 -21.23 43.22
N THR A 4 6.90 -20.91 43.11
CA THR A 4 6.07 -21.03 41.90
C THR A 4 6.61 -20.14 40.77
N LEU A 5 7.01 -20.74 39.65
CA LEU A 5 7.30 -20.04 38.41
C LEU A 5 6.00 -19.42 37.85
N ASN A 6 5.89 -18.10 37.95
CA ASN A 6 4.85 -17.31 37.28
C ASN A 6 5.02 -17.43 35.76
N ALA A 7 4.04 -18.04 35.09
CA ALA A 7 3.90 -17.96 33.64
C ALA A 7 3.60 -16.50 33.26
N GLY A 8 4.61 -15.81 32.75
CA GLY A 8 4.46 -14.47 32.21
C GLY A 8 3.52 -14.50 31.00
N THR A 9 2.37 -13.85 31.11
CA THR A 9 1.47 -13.61 29.98
C THR A 9 2.21 -12.81 28.91
N VAL A 10 2.55 -13.42 27.79
CA VAL A 10 3.04 -12.70 26.61
C VAL A 10 1.93 -11.74 26.18
N ARG A 11 2.12 -10.44 26.40
CA ARG A 11 1.22 -9.43 25.85
C ARG A 11 1.60 -9.22 24.38
N THR A 12 0.89 -9.87 23.48
CA THR A 12 0.99 -9.57 22.05
C THR A 12 0.54 -8.13 21.83
N GLN A 13 1.46 -7.27 21.36
CA GLN A 13 1.10 -5.91 20.97
C GLN A 13 0.21 -5.97 19.72
N PRO A 14 -0.83 -5.11 19.61
CA PRO A 14 -1.68 -5.09 18.44
C PRO A 14 -0.87 -4.66 17.20
N ARG A 15 -1.09 -5.31 16.06
CA ARG A 15 -0.43 -5.00 14.77
C ARG A 15 -0.66 -3.54 14.34
N PHE A 16 -1.86 -3.03 14.60
CA PHE A 16 -2.27 -1.67 14.22
C PHE A 16 -2.63 -0.81 15.45
N PRO A 17 -2.36 0.51 15.40
CA PRO A 17 -2.99 1.49 16.28
C PRO A 17 -4.53 1.38 16.25
N ALA A 18 -5.20 1.79 17.33
CA ALA A 18 -6.63 1.55 17.52
C ALA A 18 -7.53 2.22 16.47
N ASP A 19 -7.18 3.45 16.09
CA ASP A 19 -7.80 4.22 15.00
C ASP A 19 -7.60 3.56 13.63
N VAL A 20 -6.39 3.12 13.32
CA VAL A 20 -6.08 2.39 12.09
C VAL A 20 -6.85 1.06 12.02
N ALA A 21 -6.88 0.32 13.13
CA ALA A 21 -7.64 -0.93 13.23
C ALA A 21 -9.16 -0.70 13.05
N ALA A 22 -9.69 0.41 13.57
CA ALA A 22 -11.10 0.76 13.39
C ALA A 22 -11.42 1.09 11.93
N ALA A 23 -10.57 1.86 11.24
CA ALA A 23 -10.72 2.18 9.82
C ALA A 23 -10.63 0.91 8.95
N LEU A 24 -9.65 0.04 9.20
CA LEU A 24 -9.52 -1.26 8.52
C LEU A 24 -10.79 -2.10 8.69
N LYS A 25 -11.31 -2.21 9.91
CA LYS A 25 -12.54 -2.94 10.19
C LYS A 25 -13.74 -2.35 9.45
N GLN A 26 -13.87 -1.02 9.41
CA GLN A 26 -14.94 -0.33 8.67
C GLN A 26 -14.84 -0.56 7.17
N ALA A 27 -13.63 -0.63 6.61
CA ALA A 27 -13.37 -0.97 5.22
C ALA A 27 -13.61 -2.47 4.90
N GLY A 28 -13.92 -3.30 5.90
CA GLY A 28 -14.21 -4.72 5.74
C GLY A 28 -13.01 -5.65 5.96
N TRP A 29 -11.85 -5.13 6.38
CA TRP A 29 -10.71 -5.95 6.74
C TRP A 29 -10.91 -6.63 8.10
N HIS A 30 -10.42 -7.86 8.22
CA HIS A 30 -10.33 -8.60 9.47
C HIS A 30 -9.01 -9.39 9.51
N PRO A 31 -8.48 -9.71 10.70
CA PRO A 31 -7.29 -10.55 10.82
C PRO A 31 -7.46 -11.86 10.05
N GLY A 32 -6.43 -12.24 9.28
CA GLY A 32 -6.43 -13.46 8.46
C GLY A 32 -7.20 -13.35 7.14
N ARG A 33 -7.69 -12.16 6.75
CA ARG A 33 -8.23 -11.93 5.40
C ARG A 33 -7.15 -12.26 4.35
N TRP A 34 -7.51 -13.06 3.35
CA TRP A 34 -6.60 -13.47 2.29
C TRP A 34 -7.37 -13.88 1.02
N GLU A 35 -7.47 -12.97 0.06
CA GLU A 35 -8.23 -13.12 -1.19
C GLU A 35 -7.32 -13.46 -2.38
N ILE A 36 -6.55 -14.54 -2.27
CA ILE A 36 -5.50 -14.87 -3.26
C ILE A 36 -6.03 -15.03 -4.69
N ARG A 37 -7.22 -15.63 -4.88
CA ARG A 37 -7.81 -15.78 -6.22
C ARG A 37 -8.06 -14.43 -6.89
N GLN A 38 -8.47 -13.43 -6.13
CA GLN A 38 -8.68 -12.09 -6.67
C GLN A 38 -7.35 -11.42 -7.02
N ALA A 39 -6.32 -11.61 -6.20
CA ALA A 39 -4.97 -11.12 -6.47
C ALA A 39 -4.38 -11.72 -7.75
N GLU A 40 -4.56 -13.03 -7.98
CA GLU A 40 -4.13 -13.72 -9.20
C GLU A 40 -4.86 -13.18 -10.44
N LEU A 41 -6.18 -12.96 -10.35
CA LEU A 41 -6.95 -12.36 -11.45
C LEU A 41 -6.47 -10.94 -11.80
N TRP A 42 -6.09 -10.15 -10.80
CA TRP A 42 -5.49 -8.84 -11.05
C TRP A 42 -4.09 -8.94 -11.66
N ALA A 43 -3.26 -9.89 -11.19
CA ALA A 43 -1.96 -10.15 -11.77
C ALA A 43 -2.06 -10.48 -13.26
N ASP A 44 -2.93 -11.41 -13.62
CA ASP A 44 -3.17 -11.79 -15.02
C ASP A 44 -3.64 -10.59 -15.85
N ALA A 45 -4.56 -9.79 -15.32
CA ALA A 45 -5.07 -8.61 -16.01
C ALA A 45 -3.99 -7.54 -16.23
N LEU A 46 -3.11 -7.32 -15.25
CA LEU A 46 -2.00 -6.37 -15.35
C LEU A 46 -0.94 -6.84 -16.36
N VAL A 47 -0.55 -8.11 -16.30
CA VAL A 47 0.44 -8.69 -17.22
C VAL A 47 -0.09 -8.71 -18.67
N ALA A 48 -1.39 -8.95 -18.86
CA ALA A 48 -2.01 -8.94 -20.17
C ALA A 48 -2.22 -7.53 -20.75
N TYR A 49 -1.97 -6.47 -19.97
CA TYR A 49 -2.20 -5.09 -20.41
C TYR A 49 -1.00 -4.49 -21.15
N GLY A 50 -1.27 -3.98 -22.36
CA GLY A 50 -0.29 -3.31 -23.20
C GLY A 50 0.17 -4.14 -24.40
N GLY A 51 0.84 -3.48 -25.34
CA GLY A 51 1.44 -4.12 -26.52
C GLY A 51 2.87 -4.62 -26.28
N PRO A 52 3.42 -5.47 -27.18
CA PRO A 52 4.78 -6.02 -27.04
C PRO A 52 5.92 -4.99 -26.97
N LEU A 53 5.67 -3.76 -27.42
CA LEU A 53 6.64 -2.66 -27.45
C LEU A 53 6.44 -1.65 -26.31
N GLU A 54 5.44 -1.87 -25.45
CA GLU A 54 5.12 -0.98 -24.33
C GLU A 54 5.75 -1.50 -23.03
N PRO A 55 6.06 -0.61 -22.06
CA PRO A 55 6.41 -1.04 -20.71
C PRO A 55 5.30 -1.95 -20.16
N GLN A 56 5.70 -3.11 -19.63
CA GLN A 56 4.79 -4.07 -19.01
C GLN A 56 4.72 -3.83 -17.49
N HIS A 57 3.59 -4.19 -16.88
CA HIS A 57 3.48 -4.19 -15.42
C HIS A 57 4.40 -5.24 -14.81
N ALA A 58 5.07 -4.88 -13.71
CA ALA A 58 5.77 -5.84 -12.89
C ALA A 58 4.81 -6.49 -11.89
N VAL A 59 4.94 -7.79 -11.69
CA VAL A 59 4.24 -8.56 -10.65
C VAL A 59 5.26 -9.39 -9.89
N PHE A 60 5.20 -9.33 -8.56
CA PHE A 60 6.14 -9.99 -7.66
C PHE A 60 5.45 -10.32 -6.32
N PRO A 61 6.04 -11.18 -5.47
CA PRO A 61 5.39 -11.70 -4.27
C PRO A 61 4.81 -10.62 -3.35
N ALA A 62 5.57 -9.58 -3.00
CA ALA A 62 5.10 -8.51 -2.12
C ALA A 62 3.82 -7.81 -2.64
N ALA A 63 3.69 -7.63 -3.96
CA ALA A 63 2.48 -7.06 -4.56
C ALA A 63 1.30 -8.02 -4.45
N ILE A 64 1.49 -9.30 -4.78
CA ILE A 64 0.44 -10.34 -4.68
C ILE A 64 -0.05 -10.48 -3.24
N GLU A 65 0.87 -10.50 -2.28
CA GLU A 65 0.56 -10.60 -0.85
C GLU A 65 -0.24 -9.38 -0.37
N ALA A 66 0.17 -8.18 -0.77
CA ALA A 66 -0.56 -6.94 -0.47
C ALA A 66 -1.96 -6.95 -1.07
N TRP A 67 -2.12 -7.39 -2.31
CA TRP A 67 -3.42 -7.47 -2.98
C TRP A 67 -4.31 -8.54 -2.35
N ALA A 68 -3.76 -9.70 -1.97
CA ALA A 68 -4.51 -10.76 -1.32
C ALA A 68 -5.01 -10.32 0.07
N GLU A 69 -4.17 -9.65 0.86
CA GLU A 69 -4.56 -9.22 2.21
C GLU A 69 -5.45 -7.97 2.20
N PHE A 70 -5.11 -6.95 1.41
CA PHE A 70 -5.71 -5.61 1.49
C PHE A 70 -6.43 -5.15 0.24
N GLY A 71 -6.30 -5.87 -0.88
CA GLY A 71 -6.93 -5.48 -2.14
C GLY A 71 -8.45 -5.45 -2.05
N GLY A 72 -9.07 -4.47 -2.73
CA GLY A 72 -10.50 -4.19 -2.74
C GLY A 72 -11.01 -3.37 -1.55
N LEU A 73 -10.16 -3.04 -0.58
CA LEU A 73 -10.55 -2.20 0.55
C LEU A 73 -10.64 -0.73 0.14
N ALA A 74 -11.77 -0.10 0.44
CA ALA A 74 -12.02 1.32 0.23
C ALA A 74 -12.13 2.05 1.58
N PHE A 75 -11.45 3.18 1.70
CA PHE A 75 -11.37 3.96 2.92
C PHE A 75 -11.98 5.34 2.67
N ASP A 76 -13.10 5.62 3.33
CA ASP A 76 -13.69 6.95 3.39
C ASP A 76 -13.35 7.54 4.77
N VAL A 77 -12.22 8.26 4.83
CA VAL A 77 -11.65 8.78 6.08
C VAL A 77 -11.66 10.31 6.11
N PRO A 78 -12.83 10.98 6.06
CA PRO A 78 -12.87 12.43 5.95
C PRO A 78 -12.33 13.16 7.20
N GLY A 79 -11.89 14.40 7.01
CA GLY A 79 -11.55 15.32 8.10
C GLY A 79 -10.05 15.53 8.36
N PRO A 80 -9.70 16.30 9.40
CA PRO A 80 -8.31 16.62 9.72
C PRO A 80 -7.56 15.37 10.19
N GLY A 81 -6.35 15.13 9.67
CA GLY A 81 -5.40 14.17 10.21
C GLY A 81 -4.39 14.80 11.16
N ASP A 82 -3.38 14.02 11.55
CA ASP A 82 -2.30 14.42 12.46
C ASP A 82 -1.51 15.62 11.92
N THR A 83 -1.27 15.66 10.61
CA THR A 83 -0.48 16.73 9.96
C THR A 83 -1.12 17.24 8.67
N LEU A 84 -1.77 16.35 7.91
CA LEU A 84 -2.47 16.66 6.67
C LEU A 84 -3.95 16.29 6.81
N ALA A 85 -4.80 16.92 5.99
CA ALA A 85 -6.17 16.44 5.84
C ALA A 85 -6.14 15.00 5.30
N ARG A 86 -6.98 14.13 5.87
CA ARG A 86 -7.10 12.77 5.38
C ARG A 86 -7.85 12.73 4.06
N THR A 87 -7.41 11.84 3.19
CA THR A 87 -7.91 11.66 1.84
C THR A 87 -8.56 10.28 1.72
N PRO A 88 -9.70 10.15 1.01
CA PRO A 88 -10.21 8.83 0.66
C PRO A 88 -9.22 8.11 -0.24
N PHE A 89 -9.10 6.79 -0.06
CA PHE A 89 -8.23 5.96 -0.88
C PHE A 89 -8.79 4.55 -1.08
N LEU A 90 -8.38 3.91 -2.17
CA LEU A 90 -8.81 2.59 -2.60
C LEU A 90 -7.57 1.73 -2.86
N LEU A 91 -7.52 0.53 -2.30
CA LEU A 91 -6.48 -0.45 -2.59
C LEU A 91 -6.95 -1.38 -3.70
N ASP A 92 -6.99 -0.90 -4.94
CA ASP A 92 -7.26 -1.72 -6.14
C ASP A 92 -6.12 -1.53 -7.15
N PRO A 93 -5.31 -2.56 -7.44
CA PRO A 93 -4.19 -2.42 -8.36
C PRO A 93 -4.61 -2.08 -9.79
N ARG A 94 -5.88 -2.29 -10.16
CA ARG A 94 -6.41 -1.90 -11.48
C ARG A 94 -6.44 -0.38 -11.67
N CYS A 95 -6.44 0.42 -10.60
CA CYS A 95 -6.31 1.88 -10.69
C CYS A 95 -5.02 2.29 -11.41
N GLY A 96 -3.96 1.49 -11.32
CA GLY A 96 -2.71 1.70 -12.03
C GLY A 96 -2.61 1.04 -13.40
N LEU A 97 -3.69 0.42 -13.93
CA LEU A 97 -3.66 -0.36 -15.17
C LEU A 97 -3.03 0.41 -16.34
N HIS A 98 -3.33 1.71 -16.44
CA HIS A 98 -2.87 2.59 -17.53
C HIS A 98 -1.52 3.29 -17.25
N ALA A 99 -0.82 2.94 -16.16
CA ALA A 99 0.40 3.61 -15.70
C ALA A 99 1.71 2.78 -15.77
N PRO A 100 1.89 1.77 -16.65
CA PRO A 100 3.09 0.94 -16.59
C PRO A 100 4.37 1.71 -16.88
N ARG A 101 4.32 2.76 -17.74
CA ARG A 101 5.48 3.62 -18.01
C ARG A 101 5.90 4.42 -16.78
N THR A 102 4.94 5.07 -16.11
CA THR A 102 5.18 5.83 -14.87
C THR A 102 5.83 4.97 -13.80
N LEU A 103 5.28 3.77 -13.57
CA LEU A 103 5.82 2.82 -12.58
C LEU A 103 7.22 2.33 -12.97
N THR A 104 7.47 2.09 -14.25
CA THR A 104 8.80 1.66 -14.74
C THR A 104 9.84 2.77 -14.55
N ASP A 105 9.50 4.02 -14.86
CA ASP A 105 10.43 5.14 -14.76
C ASP A 105 10.75 5.49 -13.30
N LEU A 106 9.75 5.50 -12.41
CA LEU A 106 10.01 5.65 -10.98
C LEU A 106 10.80 4.45 -10.41
N GLY A 107 10.46 3.23 -10.81
CA GLY A 107 11.18 2.03 -10.39
C GLY A 107 12.67 2.11 -10.74
N ARG A 108 12.99 2.56 -11.97
CA ARG A 108 14.38 2.80 -12.39
C ARG A 108 15.07 3.85 -11.51
N ALA A 109 14.40 4.95 -11.17
CA ALA A 109 14.96 5.99 -10.31
C ALA A 109 15.20 5.52 -8.87
N LEU A 110 14.44 4.53 -8.40
CA LEU A 110 14.54 3.94 -7.07
C LEU A 110 15.38 2.65 -7.01
N ASP A 111 15.95 2.22 -8.15
CA ASP A 111 16.64 0.93 -8.33
C ASP A 111 15.82 -0.26 -7.81
N THR A 112 14.53 -0.30 -8.16
CA THR A 112 13.60 -1.38 -7.80
C THR A 112 12.51 -1.56 -8.86
N ARG A 113 11.67 -2.59 -8.73
CA ARG A 113 10.47 -2.76 -9.55
C ARG A 113 9.24 -2.30 -8.77
N LEU A 114 8.31 -1.66 -9.46
CA LEU A 114 7.06 -1.19 -8.88
C LEU A 114 5.86 -1.89 -9.50
N ALA A 115 4.89 -2.22 -8.66
CA ALA A 115 3.57 -2.68 -9.03
C ALA A 115 2.52 -1.69 -8.52
N PRO A 116 1.37 -1.54 -9.20
CA PRO A 116 0.29 -0.70 -8.70
C PRO A 116 -0.33 -1.31 -7.44
N LEU A 117 -0.75 -0.46 -6.51
CA LEU A 117 -1.40 -0.87 -5.26
C LEU A 117 -2.82 -0.32 -5.16
N GLY A 118 -3.08 0.87 -5.70
CA GLY A 118 -4.34 1.58 -5.48
C GLY A 118 -4.30 3.04 -5.93
N GLU A 119 -5.20 3.84 -5.38
CA GLU A 119 -5.28 5.28 -5.63
C GLU A 119 -5.72 6.07 -4.39
N GLU A 120 -5.38 7.36 -4.34
CA GLU A 120 -5.97 8.33 -3.44
C GLU A 120 -6.82 9.34 -4.21
N LEU A 121 -7.78 9.97 -3.52
CA LEU A 121 -8.57 11.08 -4.03
C LEU A 121 -9.24 10.79 -5.38
N TYR A 122 -9.77 9.58 -5.55
CA TYR A 122 -10.48 9.16 -6.76
C TYR A 122 -9.61 9.30 -8.02
N GLY A 123 -8.35 8.85 -7.93
CA GLY A 123 -7.40 8.80 -9.04
C GLY A 123 -6.49 10.03 -9.16
N GLN A 124 -6.50 10.97 -8.21
CA GLN A 124 -5.55 12.11 -8.25
C GLN A 124 -4.13 11.71 -7.86
N ALA A 125 -3.97 10.63 -7.09
CA ALA A 125 -2.67 10.04 -6.80
C ALA A 125 -2.71 8.53 -7.01
N LEU A 126 -1.66 7.97 -7.60
CA LEU A 126 -1.45 6.54 -7.77
C LEU A 126 -0.65 6.00 -6.57
N LEU A 127 -1.15 4.92 -5.95
CA LEU A 127 -0.40 4.18 -4.95
C LEU A 127 0.38 3.04 -5.62
N ALA A 128 1.65 2.89 -5.25
CA ALA A 128 2.53 1.86 -5.78
C ALA A 128 3.26 1.13 -4.65
N ILE A 129 3.63 -0.13 -4.88
CA ILE A 129 4.41 -0.96 -3.96
C ILE A 129 5.65 -1.49 -4.70
N ASP A 130 6.77 -1.66 -3.98
CA ASP A 130 7.96 -2.31 -4.53
C ASP A 130 8.19 -3.74 -4.01
N GLU A 131 9.24 -4.37 -4.53
CA GLU A 131 9.62 -5.75 -4.19
C GLU A 131 9.92 -5.98 -2.72
N GLN A 132 10.22 -4.93 -1.95
CA GLN A 132 10.47 -4.97 -0.52
C GLN A 132 9.22 -4.68 0.31
N GLY A 133 8.08 -4.40 -0.34
CA GLY A 133 6.82 -4.04 0.32
C GLY A 133 6.72 -2.57 0.72
N ARG A 134 7.68 -1.73 0.29
CA ARG A 134 7.64 -0.28 0.51
C ARG A 134 6.57 0.34 -0.37
N VAL A 135 5.85 1.33 0.15
CA VAL A 135 4.71 1.95 -0.52
C VAL A 135 4.96 3.42 -0.81
N TYR A 136 4.54 3.85 -1.99
CA TYR A 136 4.70 5.18 -2.53
C TYR A 136 3.37 5.76 -3.02
N SER A 137 3.23 7.08 -2.99
CA SER A 137 2.15 7.84 -3.62
C SER A 137 2.72 8.75 -4.69
N LEU A 138 2.10 8.78 -5.87
CA LEU A 138 2.52 9.57 -7.01
C LEU A 138 1.38 10.47 -7.45
N ASP A 139 1.57 11.78 -7.39
CA ASP A 139 0.61 12.77 -7.86
C ASP A 139 1.27 13.82 -8.75
N HIS A 140 0.49 14.82 -9.18
CA HIS A 140 0.97 15.91 -10.02
C HIS A 140 2.02 16.83 -9.33
N THR A 141 2.22 16.70 -8.02
CA THR A 141 3.19 17.46 -7.22
C THR A 141 4.50 16.69 -6.97
N GLY A 142 4.50 15.37 -7.24
CA GLY A 142 5.66 14.50 -7.23
C GLY A 142 5.40 13.16 -6.58
N GLU A 143 6.47 12.53 -6.12
CA GLU A 143 6.47 11.21 -5.53
C GLU A 143 6.81 11.24 -4.04
N TRP A 144 6.11 10.41 -3.27
CA TRP A 144 6.13 10.43 -1.81
C TRP A 144 6.27 9.01 -1.27
N PHE A 145 7.13 8.83 -0.28
CA PHE A 145 7.27 7.58 0.47
C PHE A 145 6.27 7.55 1.64
N LEU A 146 5.35 6.58 1.61
CA LEU A 146 4.27 6.44 2.60
C LEU A 146 4.68 5.55 3.79
N GLY A 147 5.49 4.52 3.55
CA GLY A 147 5.90 3.58 4.58
C GLY A 147 6.72 2.41 4.04
N ASP A 148 7.45 1.77 4.95
CA ASP A 148 8.29 0.60 4.66
C ASP A 148 7.51 -0.73 4.51
N SER A 149 6.19 -0.65 4.64
CA SER A 149 5.25 -1.76 4.59
C SER A 149 3.85 -1.23 4.30
N VAL A 150 2.97 -2.09 3.78
CA VAL A 150 1.55 -1.75 3.55
C VAL A 150 0.87 -1.30 4.84
N ASP A 151 1.17 -1.95 5.97
CA ASP A 151 0.65 -1.58 7.28
C ASP A 151 1.00 -0.14 7.66
N ARG A 152 2.26 0.25 7.50
CA ARG A 152 2.73 1.61 7.79
C ARG A 152 2.12 2.61 6.83
N ALA A 153 1.99 2.27 5.56
CA ALA A 153 1.40 3.14 4.55
C ALA A 153 -0.09 3.40 4.83
N ILE A 154 -0.87 2.36 5.14
CA ILE A 154 -2.26 2.50 5.57
C ILE A 154 -2.33 3.37 6.83
N GLY A 155 -1.43 3.16 7.80
CA GLY A 155 -1.33 4.03 8.98
C GLY A 155 -1.04 5.49 8.64
N THR A 156 -0.14 5.77 7.70
CA THR A 156 0.16 7.13 7.22
C THR A 156 -1.08 7.80 6.63
N LEU A 157 -1.82 7.09 5.76
CA LEU A 157 -3.01 7.61 5.08
C LEU A 157 -4.20 7.79 6.04
N VAL A 158 -4.53 6.76 6.82
CA VAL A 158 -5.65 6.78 7.78
C VAL A 158 -5.44 7.82 8.88
N LEU A 159 -4.20 8.11 9.27
CA LEU A 159 -3.91 9.12 10.28
C LEU A 159 -3.65 10.51 9.69
N GLY A 160 -3.55 10.63 8.36
CA GLY A 160 -3.22 11.88 7.68
C GLY A 160 -1.86 12.43 8.13
N ARG A 161 -0.84 11.57 8.15
CA ARG A 161 0.54 11.96 8.47
C ARG A 161 1.24 12.43 7.20
N ALA A 162 2.10 13.43 7.32
CA ALA A 162 2.86 13.94 6.19
C ALA A 162 3.87 12.87 5.70
N PRO A 163 3.79 12.42 4.44
CA PRO A 163 4.74 11.47 3.89
C PRO A 163 6.07 12.15 3.55
N HIS A 164 7.12 11.35 3.36
CA HIS A 164 8.43 11.89 2.99
C HIS A 164 8.52 12.08 1.48
N ARG A 165 8.79 13.31 1.01
CA ARG A 165 8.97 13.56 -0.44
C ARG A 165 10.22 12.83 -0.92
N LEU A 166 10.08 12.03 -1.97
CA LEU A 166 11.24 11.45 -2.62
C LEU A 166 12.04 12.58 -3.27
N ARG A 167 13.35 12.54 -3.06
CA ARG A 167 14.30 13.40 -3.74
C ARG A 167 15.21 12.48 -4.53
N THR A 168 15.38 12.77 -5.81
CA THR A 168 16.48 12.16 -6.55
C THR A 168 17.79 12.60 -5.90
N ALA A 169 18.75 11.69 -5.79
CA ALA A 169 20.12 12.11 -5.55
C ALA A 169 20.49 13.06 -6.70
N GLN A 170 20.99 14.25 -6.36
CA GLN A 170 21.62 15.09 -7.37
C GLN A 170 22.92 14.40 -7.75
N ASP A 171 23.04 14.01 -9.02
CA ASP A 171 24.33 13.64 -9.63
C ASP A 171 25.35 14.79 -9.52
#